data_AF-A0A4Q5GI92-F1
#
_entry.id   AF-A0A4Q5GI92-F1
#
_cell.length_a   1.000
_cell.length_b   1.000
_cell.length_c   1.000
_cell.angle_alpha   90.00
_cell.angle_beta   90.00
_cell.angle_gamma   90.00
#
_symmetry.space_group_name_H-M   'P 1'
#
loop_
_entity.id
_entity.type
_entity.pdbx_description
1 polymer ?
#
loop_
_entity_poly.entity_id
_entity_poly.type
_entity_poly.pdbx_seq_one_letter_code
_entity_poly.pdbx_strand_id
1 'polypeptide(L)'
;MIKRKKELVEYARRLKLASLAEHMTEIIHEAQEKQPTYSEFLFSCLAKEVGERDRKSFLSRIKVAGLPARHTLDEYDFNRTEGLDDRQLRELRELTWMSRAYNLLLVGGPGTGKTFIASGLVHEAVKEGYNAALISLEDLLVCLKTKDVSRHAMKTYKRIMKARLLAIDNVTLYPLKREDMLLLFKLVNALQEKVSLIIIANRGLAEWLEELGDEAVAAALLDRLLYCCEVINLSGKSYRLENRKTIFSNQT
;
A
#
# COMPACT_ATOMS: atom_id res chain seq x y z
N MET A 1 42.15 21.32 -13.29
CA MET A 1 41.16 20.26 -13.01
C MET A 1 40.29 20.51 -11.79
N ILE A 2 40.84 20.94 -10.64
CA ILE A 2 40.09 21.14 -9.37
C ILE A 2 38.94 22.16 -9.49
N LYS A 3 39.12 23.27 -10.23
CA LYS A 3 38.09 24.30 -10.44
C LYS A 3 36.85 23.75 -11.16
N ARG A 4 37.05 23.06 -12.29
CA ARG A 4 35.96 22.41 -13.04
C ARG A 4 35.23 21.34 -12.23
N LYS A 5 35.93 20.60 -11.37
CA LYS A 5 35.30 19.61 -10.46
C LYS A 5 34.37 20.28 -9.44
N LYS A 6 34.75 21.43 -8.89
CA LYS A 6 33.88 22.22 -7.99
C LYS A 6 32.65 22.76 -8.71
N GLU A 7 32.85 23.29 -9.92
CA GLU A 7 31.75 23.78 -10.78
C GLU A 7 30.75 22.66 -11.12
N LEU A 8 31.24 21.45 -11.42
CA LEU A 8 30.38 20.28 -11.67
C LEU A 8 29.49 19.95 -10.47
N VAL A 9 30.02 20.00 -9.24
CA VAL A 9 29.23 19.74 -8.02
C VAL A 9 28.18 20.84 -7.83
N GLU A 10 28.54 22.10 -8.07
CA GLU A 10 27.62 23.23 -7.97
C GLU A 10 26.49 23.13 -9.00
N TYR A 11 26.81 22.79 -10.26
CA TYR A 11 25.82 22.54 -11.30
C TYR A 11 24.92 21.35 -10.96
N ALA A 12 25.48 20.25 -10.46
CA ALA A 12 24.71 19.10 -10.00
C ALA A 12 23.71 19.48 -8.91
N ARG A 13 24.13 20.28 -7.91
CA ARG A 13 23.23 20.81 -6.87
C ARG A 13 22.14 21.71 -7.45
N ARG A 14 22.49 22.62 -8.36
CA ARG A 14 21.53 23.53 -9.01
C ARG A 14 20.49 22.78 -9.83
N LEU A 15 20.88 21.66 -10.46
CA LEU A 15 20.00 20.75 -11.19
C LEU A 15 19.28 19.73 -10.31
N LYS A 16 19.48 19.76 -8.97
CA LYS A 16 18.92 18.81 -8.01
C LYS A 16 19.33 17.34 -8.26
N LEU A 17 20.57 17.15 -8.73
CA LEU A 17 21.23 15.85 -8.89
C LEU A 17 22.01 15.55 -7.60
N ALA A 18 21.28 15.13 -6.56
CA ALA A 18 21.81 15.05 -5.21
C ALA A 18 22.86 13.93 -5.04
N SER A 19 22.57 12.75 -5.60
CA SER A 19 23.49 11.60 -5.54
C SER A 19 24.77 11.90 -6.33
N LEU A 20 24.63 12.52 -7.50
CA LEU A 20 25.75 12.90 -8.33
C LEU A 20 26.63 13.98 -7.67
N ALA A 21 26.03 14.96 -7.00
CA ALA A 21 26.78 15.97 -6.25
C ALA A 21 27.54 15.40 -5.04
N GLU A 22 26.97 14.39 -4.37
CA GLU A 22 27.55 13.72 -3.20
C GLU A 22 28.70 12.78 -3.59
N HIS A 23 28.52 11.97 -4.63
CA HIS A 23 29.46 10.92 -5.03
C HIS A 23 30.34 11.31 -6.24
N MET A 24 30.38 12.59 -6.62
CA MET A 24 31.11 13.09 -7.81
C MET A 24 32.56 12.61 -7.88
N THR A 25 33.27 12.61 -6.74
CA THR A 25 34.68 12.20 -6.68
C THR A 25 34.85 10.73 -7.02
N GLU A 26 34.01 9.87 -6.45
CA GLU A 26 34.04 8.42 -6.67
C GLU A 26 33.69 8.08 -8.12
N ILE A 27 32.65 8.72 -8.67
CA ILE A 27 32.21 8.51 -10.06
C ILE A 27 33.32 8.88 -11.05
N ILE A 28 34.01 9.99 -10.83
CA ILE A 28 35.12 10.42 -11.69
C ILE A 28 36.30 9.45 -11.56
N HIS A 29 36.62 8.99 -10.34
CA HIS A 29 37.71 8.05 -10.11
C HIS A 29 37.43 6.70 -10.80
N GLU A 30 36.23 6.15 -10.61
CA GLU A 30 35.81 4.90 -11.25
C GLU A 30 35.86 5.00 -12.79
N ALA A 31 35.49 6.15 -13.35
CA ALA A 31 35.60 6.39 -14.79
C ALA A 31 37.06 6.48 -15.28
N GLN A 32 37.97 7.00 -14.47
CA GLN A 32 39.40 7.03 -14.80
C GLN A 32 40.00 5.61 -14.84
N GLU A 33 39.58 4.74 -13.92
CA GLU A 33 40.03 3.34 -13.86
C GLU A 33 39.43 2.50 -14.98
N LYS A 34 38.11 2.60 -15.19
CA LYS A 34 37.38 1.74 -16.15
C LYS A 34 37.42 2.25 -17.60
N GLN A 35 37.83 3.50 -17.82
CA GLN A 35 37.89 4.16 -19.13
C GLN A 35 36.63 3.93 -20.01
N PRO A 36 35.42 4.17 -19.48
CA PRO A 36 34.20 4.03 -20.27
C PRO A 36 34.18 5.06 -21.41
N THR A 37 33.44 4.74 -22.47
CA THR A 37 33.12 5.73 -23.50
C THR A 37 32.31 6.89 -22.90
N TYR A 38 32.29 8.04 -23.58
CA TYR A 38 31.54 9.21 -23.08
C TYR A 38 30.04 8.92 -22.88
N SER A 39 29.46 8.09 -23.75
CA SER A 39 28.05 7.68 -23.65
C SER A 39 27.82 6.82 -22.41
N GLU A 40 28.68 5.83 -22.17
CA GLU A 40 28.58 4.93 -21.00
C GLU A 40 28.79 5.69 -19.69
N PHE A 41 29.73 6.63 -19.66
CA PHE A 41 29.97 7.48 -18.50
C PHE A 41 28.73 8.31 -18.15
N LEU A 42 28.17 9.02 -19.14
CA LEU A 42 27.01 9.87 -18.94
C LEU A 42 25.78 9.05 -18.56
N PHE A 43 25.57 7.90 -19.21
CA PHE A 43 24.51 6.96 -18.85
C PHE A 43 24.62 6.50 -17.39
N SER A 44 25.79 6.04 -16.96
CA SER A 44 26.02 5.58 -15.58
C SER A 44 25.74 6.67 -14.55
N CYS A 45 26.20 7.90 -14.80
CA CYS A 45 25.95 9.05 -13.95
C CYS A 45 24.45 9.30 -13.74
N LEU A 46 23.69 9.34 -14.84
CA LEU A 46 22.26 9.62 -14.81
C LEU A 46 21.46 8.43 -14.24
N ALA A 47 21.82 7.19 -14.60
CA ALA A 47 21.19 5.98 -14.08
C ALA A 47 21.33 5.87 -12.55
N LYS A 48 22.52 6.19 -12.00
CA LYS A 48 22.75 6.19 -10.55
C LYS A 48 21.90 7.26 -9.83
N GLU A 49 21.77 8.45 -10.41
CA GLU A 49 20.93 9.51 -9.86
C GLU A 49 19.44 9.13 -9.88
N VAL A 50 18.96 8.59 -11.00
CA VAL A 50 17.57 8.10 -11.13
C VAL A 50 17.30 6.98 -10.12
N GLY A 51 18.17 5.98 -10.05
CA GLY A 51 18.04 4.87 -9.10
C GLY A 51 17.98 5.32 -7.64
N GLU A 52 18.82 6.29 -7.24
CA GLU A 52 18.77 6.85 -5.88
C GLU A 52 17.49 7.66 -5.61
N ARG A 53 16.96 8.36 -6.62
CA ARG A 53 15.69 9.07 -6.50
C ARG A 53 14.53 8.10 -6.33
N ASP A 54 14.48 7.06 -7.15
CA ASP A 54 13.44 6.03 -7.10
C ASP A 54 13.49 5.28 -5.76
N ARG A 55 14.70 4.92 -5.30
CA ARG A 55 14.92 4.32 -3.98
C ARG A 55 14.42 5.21 -2.85
N LYS A 56 14.77 6.50 -2.84
CA LYS A 56 14.30 7.46 -1.81
C LYS A 56 12.79 7.63 -1.84
N SER A 57 12.19 7.72 -3.03
CA SER A 57 10.74 7.81 -3.21
C SER A 57 10.03 6.53 -2.74
N PHE A 58 10.55 5.35 -3.07
CA PHE A 58 10.04 4.06 -2.58
C PHE A 58 10.11 3.98 -1.04
N LEU A 59 11.27 4.27 -0.45
CA LEU A 59 11.46 4.26 1.00
C LEU A 59 10.54 5.24 1.72
N SER A 60 10.28 6.41 1.11
CA SER A 60 9.34 7.38 1.65
C SER A 60 7.91 6.84 1.62
N ARG A 61 7.47 6.26 0.50
CA ARG A 61 6.12 5.69 0.33
C ARG A 61 5.89 4.48 1.23
N ILE A 62 6.83 3.54 1.29
CA ILE A 62 6.69 2.30 2.08
C ILE A 62 6.60 2.61 3.58
N LYS A 63 7.40 3.57 4.07
CA LYS A 63 7.36 4.02 5.47
C LYS A 63 5.99 4.56 5.88
N VAL A 64 5.28 5.15 4.93
CA VAL A 64 3.95 5.75 5.17
C VAL A 64 2.82 4.86 4.67
N ALA A 65 3.08 3.66 4.16
CA ALA A 65 2.05 2.75 3.65
C ALA A 65 1.31 1.98 4.75
N GLY A 66 1.82 1.96 5.99
CA GLY A 66 1.14 1.29 7.12
C GLY A 66 1.22 -0.24 7.08
N LEU A 67 2.22 -0.79 6.40
CA LEU A 67 2.35 -2.24 6.20
C LEU A 67 2.91 -2.97 7.43
N PRO A 68 2.44 -4.20 7.72
CA PRO A 68 3.02 -5.06 8.75
C PRO A 68 4.42 -5.57 8.32
N ALA A 69 5.19 -6.13 9.26
CA ALA A 69 6.55 -6.62 8.98
C ALA A 69 6.59 -7.71 7.89
N ARG A 70 5.61 -8.62 7.88
CA ARG A 70 5.43 -9.62 6.82
C ARG A 70 4.30 -9.20 5.89
N HIS A 71 4.66 -8.83 4.67
CA HIS A 71 3.71 -8.38 3.66
C HIS A 71 4.06 -8.79 2.23
N THR A 72 5.19 -9.46 2.00
CA THR A 72 5.61 -9.81 0.63
C THR A 72 4.82 -11.01 0.12
N LEU A 73 4.14 -10.86 -1.03
CA LEU A 73 3.33 -11.94 -1.63
C LEU A 73 4.14 -13.17 -2.04
N ASP A 74 5.46 -13.04 -2.18
CA ASP A 74 6.37 -14.16 -2.45
C ASP A 74 6.39 -15.20 -1.30
N GLU A 75 5.96 -14.81 -0.09
CA GLU A 75 5.80 -15.74 1.05
C GLU A 75 4.38 -16.35 1.13
N TYR A 76 3.50 -16.11 0.15
CA TYR A 76 2.14 -16.66 0.15
C TYR A 76 2.15 -18.18 -0.12
N ASP A 77 1.47 -18.93 0.73
CA ASP A 77 1.35 -20.40 0.61
C ASP A 77 -0.07 -20.79 0.17
N PHE A 78 -0.19 -21.14 -1.11
CA PHE A 78 -1.45 -21.56 -1.75
C PHE A 78 -2.01 -22.87 -1.19
N ASN A 79 -1.22 -23.68 -0.50
CA ASN A 79 -1.70 -24.97 0.04
C ASN A 79 -2.49 -24.81 1.34
N ARG A 80 -2.47 -23.61 1.96
CA ARG A 80 -3.05 -23.39 3.30
C ARG A 80 -4.44 -22.76 3.29
N THR A 81 -4.74 -22.03 2.22
CA THR A 81 -5.97 -21.24 2.12
C THR A 81 -6.61 -21.53 0.78
N GLU A 82 -7.90 -21.84 0.80
CA GLU A 82 -8.70 -21.96 -0.40
C GLU A 82 -9.30 -20.59 -0.77
N GLY A 83 -9.61 -20.41 -2.05
CA GLY A 83 -10.32 -19.21 -2.54
C GLY A 83 -9.48 -18.21 -3.33
N LEU A 84 -8.15 -18.37 -3.36
CA LEU A 84 -7.28 -17.63 -4.27
C LEU A 84 -6.24 -18.57 -4.86
N ASP A 85 -6.30 -18.78 -6.17
CA ASP A 85 -5.30 -19.58 -6.88
C ASP A 85 -4.08 -18.74 -7.30
N ASP A 86 -3.02 -19.42 -7.71
CA ASP A 86 -1.75 -18.84 -8.12
C ASP A 86 -1.84 -17.99 -9.41
N ARG A 87 -2.77 -18.31 -10.32
CA ARG A 87 -3.04 -17.49 -11.50
C ARG A 87 -3.72 -16.18 -11.10
N GLN A 88 -4.76 -16.24 -10.28
CA GLN A 88 -5.50 -15.09 -9.78
C GLN A 88 -4.59 -14.16 -8.97
N LEU A 89 -3.72 -14.70 -8.09
CA LEU A 89 -2.79 -13.85 -7.35
C LEU A 89 -1.80 -13.14 -8.30
N ARG A 90 -1.28 -13.82 -9.33
CA ARG A 90 -0.45 -13.17 -10.34
C ARG A 90 -1.18 -12.05 -11.08
N GLU A 91 -2.40 -12.30 -11.54
CA GLU A 91 -3.23 -11.28 -12.20
C GLU A 91 -3.47 -10.06 -11.29
N LEU A 92 -3.68 -10.28 -9.99
CA LEU A 92 -3.80 -9.19 -9.02
C LEU A 92 -2.48 -8.42 -8.82
N ARG A 93 -1.33 -9.10 -8.86
CA ARG A 93 0.01 -8.50 -8.74
C ARG A 93 0.38 -7.60 -9.91
N GLU A 94 -0.23 -7.77 -11.07
CA GLU A 94 -0.04 -6.87 -12.22
C GLU A 94 -0.68 -5.49 -12.02
N LEU A 95 -1.57 -5.33 -11.03
CA LEU A 95 -2.25 -4.08 -10.69
C LEU A 95 -3.08 -3.47 -11.84
N THR A 96 -3.30 -4.20 -12.93
CA THR A 96 -4.10 -3.75 -14.08
C THR A 96 -5.51 -3.32 -13.67
N TRP A 97 -6.09 -3.98 -12.66
CA TRP A 97 -7.39 -3.66 -12.07
C TRP A 97 -7.43 -2.25 -11.44
N MET A 98 -6.29 -1.72 -10.97
CA MET A 98 -6.22 -0.37 -10.42
C MET A 98 -6.43 0.73 -11.47
N SER A 99 -6.10 0.46 -12.74
CA SER A 99 -6.30 1.42 -13.84
C SER A 99 -7.77 1.73 -14.08
N ARG A 100 -8.66 0.80 -13.73
CA ARG A 100 -10.12 0.93 -13.84
C ARG A 100 -10.79 1.29 -12.51
N ALA A 101 -10.00 1.62 -11.48
CA ALA A 101 -10.47 1.84 -10.11
C ALA A 101 -11.35 0.68 -9.59
N TYR A 102 -10.99 -0.56 -9.92
CA TYR A 102 -11.69 -1.74 -9.45
C TYR A 102 -11.38 -1.99 -7.97
N ASN A 103 -12.36 -2.44 -7.20
CA ASN A 103 -12.21 -2.76 -5.79
C ASN A 103 -12.00 -4.25 -5.59
N LEU A 104 -11.42 -4.62 -4.45
CA LEU A 104 -11.32 -6.00 -3.98
C LEU A 104 -11.99 -6.10 -2.61
N LEU A 105 -12.84 -7.10 -2.43
CA LEU A 105 -13.42 -7.46 -1.14
C LEU A 105 -12.86 -8.81 -0.71
N LEU A 106 -12.00 -8.80 0.30
CA LEU A 106 -11.43 -10.01 0.89
C LEU A 106 -12.28 -10.43 2.09
N VAL A 107 -12.95 -11.58 1.99
CA VAL A 107 -13.84 -12.13 3.03
C VAL A 107 -13.29 -13.44 3.55
N GLY A 108 -13.44 -13.73 4.84
CA GLY A 108 -13.02 -15.02 5.40
C GLY A 108 -12.72 -15.00 6.89
N GLY A 109 -12.49 -16.17 7.49
CA GLY A 109 -12.21 -16.28 8.93
C GLY A 109 -10.90 -15.63 9.40
N PRO A 110 -10.70 -15.42 10.71
CA PRO A 110 -9.44 -14.89 11.24
C PRO A 110 -8.24 -15.78 10.88
N GLY A 111 -7.16 -15.16 10.38
CA GLY A 111 -5.92 -15.88 10.08
C GLY A 111 -5.87 -16.59 8.71
N THR A 112 -6.85 -16.36 7.83
CA THR A 112 -6.86 -16.89 6.44
C THR A 112 -6.03 -16.05 5.44
N GLY A 113 -5.19 -15.12 5.91
CA GLY A 113 -4.28 -14.38 5.02
C GLY A 113 -4.86 -13.14 4.31
N LYS A 114 -6.11 -12.72 4.56
CA LYS A 114 -6.70 -11.50 3.96
C LYS A 114 -5.81 -10.25 4.08
N THR A 115 -5.43 -9.89 5.31
CA THR A 115 -4.56 -8.73 5.56
C THR A 115 -3.18 -8.90 4.92
N PHE A 116 -2.67 -10.13 4.80
CA PHE A 116 -1.40 -10.40 4.16
C PHE A 116 -1.47 -10.15 2.64
N ILE A 117 -2.51 -10.66 1.97
CA ILE A 117 -2.76 -10.40 0.54
C ILE A 117 -2.90 -8.90 0.29
N ALA A 118 -3.75 -8.22 1.06
CA ALA A 118 -3.95 -6.77 0.91
C ALA A 118 -2.65 -5.97 1.15
N SER A 119 -1.88 -6.33 2.18
CA SER A 119 -0.59 -5.70 2.49
C SER A 119 0.40 -5.88 1.34
N GLY A 120 0.40 -7.06 0.73
CA GLY A 120 1.26 -7.37 -0.40
C GLY A 120 0.88 -6.65 -1.69
N LEU A 121 -0.42 -6.52 -1.98
CA LEU A 121 -0.87 -5.71 -3.11
C LEU A 121 -0.56 -4.22 -2.92
N VAL A 122 -0.68 -3.71 -1.68
CA VAL A 122 -0.23 -2.36 -1.34
C VAL A 122 1.29 -2.21 -1.52
N HIS A 123 2.08 -3.22 -1.16
CA HIS A 123 3.52 -3.23 -1.39
C HIS A 123 3.86 -3.17 -2.87
N GLU A 124 3.24 -4.01 -3.70
CA GLU A 124 3.46 -4.00 -5.17
C GLU A 124 3.07 -2.63 -5.76
N ALA A 125 1.97 -2.03 -5.32
CA ALA A 125 1.59 -0.69 -5.76
C ALA A 125 2.63 0.38 -5.38
N VAL A 126 3.21 0.31 -4.19
CA VAL A 126 4.27 1.23 -3.75
C VAL A 126 5.55 1.05 -4.58
N LYS A 127 5.88 -0.20 -4.92
CA LYS A 127 7.02 -0.59 -5.75
C LYS A 127 6.88 -0.04 -7.18
N GLU A 128 5.68 -0.11 -7.76
CA GLU A 128 5.33 0.48 -9.07
C GLU A 128 5.22 2.02 -9.06
N GLY A 129 5.51 2.68 -7.95
CA GLY A 129 5.55 4.14 -7.87
C GLY A 129 4.27 4.79 -7.34
N TYR A 130 3.20 4.02 -7.11
CA TYR A 130 1.94 4.55 -6.64
C TYR A 130 1.95 4.87 -5.16
N ASN A 131 1.21 5.92 -4.78
CA ASN A 131 0.85 6.12 -3.38
C ASN A 131 -0.21 5.07 -3.01
N ALA A 132 0.11 4.19 -2.08
CA ALA A 132 -0.83 3.20 -1.55
C ALA A 132 -0.70 3.12 -0.03
N ALA A 133 -1.79 2.74 0.64
CA ALA A 133 -1.80 2.62 2.09
C ALA A 133 -2.75 1.51 2.57
N LEU A 134 -2.37 0.90 3.68
CA LEU A 134 -3.20 0.06 4.53
C LEU A 134 -3.52 0.85 5.81
N ILE A 135 -4.78 0.85 6.22
CA ILE A 135 -5.25 1.48 7.46
C ILE A 135 -6.39 0.65 8.06
N SER A 136 -6.48 0.55 9.38
CA SER A 136 -7.65 -0.06 10.01
C SER A 136 -8.88 0.82 9.85
N LEU A 137 -10.08 0.23 9.86
CA LEU A 137 -11.33 1.01 9.83
C LEU A 137 -11.40 1.99 11.02
N GLU A 138 -10.99 1.56 12.20
CA GLU A 138 -10.96 2.38 13.41
C GLU A 138 -10.05 3.61 13.24
N ASP A 139 -8.81 3.42 12.83
CA ASP A 139 -7.86 4.51 12.61
C ASP A 139 -8.32 5.46 11.50
N LEU A 140 -8.98 4.92 10.47
CA LEU A 140 -9.57 5.70 9.40
C LEU A 140 -10.69 6.59 9.93
N LEU A 141 -11.60 6.08 10.75
CA LEU A 141 -12.67 6.86 11.35
C LEU A 141 -12.13 7.94 12.29
N VAL A 142 -11.14 7.61 13.13
CA VAL A 142 -10.46 8.60 13.97
C VAL A 142 -9.84 9.70 13.12
N CYS A 143 -9.16 9.35 12.03
CA CYS A 143 -8.62 10.31 11.07
C CYS A 143 -9.71 11.20 10.47
N LEU A 144 -10.82 10.62 9.99
CA LEU A 144 -11.92 11.36 9.35
C LEU A 144 -12.61 12.33 10.33
N LYS A 145 -12.82 11.92 11.58
CA LYS A 145 -13.44 12.75 12.64
C LYS A 145 -12.55 13.90 13.08
N THR A 146 -11.24 13.70 13.12
CA THR A 146 -10.30 14.65 13.72
C THR A 146 -9.51 15.47 12.70
N LYS A 147 -9.71 15.28 11.39
CA LYS A 147 -8.92 15.92 10.32
C LYS A 147 -8.89 17.46 10.39
N ASP A 148 -9.95 18.10 10.88
CA ASP A 148 -10.04 19.57 10.89
C ASP A 148 -9.34 20.19 12.12
N VAL A 149 -9.07 19.39 13.16
CA VAL A 149 -8.41 19.83 14.41
C VAL A 149 -7.01 19.26 14.60
N SER A 150 -6.72 18.08 14.03
CA SER A 150 -5.44 17.41 14.14
C SER A 150 -4.62 17.54 12.86
N ARG A 151 -3.45 18.18 12.95
CA ARG A 151 -2.50 18.28 11.83
C ARG A 151 -2.05 16.91 11.33
N HIS A 152 -1.92 15.93 12.25
CA HIS A 152 -1.57 14.57 11.89
C HIS A 152 -2.69 13.90 11.07
N ALA A 153 -3.94 14.01 11.53
CA ALA A 153 -5.10 13.47 10.82
C ALA A 153 -5.27 14.13 9.44
N MET A 154 -5.14 15.47 9.34
CA MET A 154 -5.16 16.17 8.05
C MET A 154 -4.08 15.66 7.08
N LYS A 155 -2.87 15.38 7.59
CA LYS A 155 -1.78 14.84 6.77
C LYS A 155 -2.12 13.43 6.25
N THR A 156 -2.65 12.57 7.11
CA THR A 156 -3.10 11.22 6.73
C THR A 156 -4.25 11.28 5.74
N TYR A 157 -5.25 12.13 5.96
CA TYR A 157 -6.36 12.37 5.04
C TYR A 157 -5.87 12.82 3.66
N LYS A 158 -5.00 13.83 3.58
CA LYS A 158 -4.42 14.29 2.31
C LYS A 158 -3.62 13.20 1.59
N ARG A 159 -2.98 12.29 2.32
CA ARG A 159 -2.27 11.14 1.74
C ARG A 159 -3.27 10.14 1.15
N ILE A 160 -4.34 9.82 1.89
CA ILE A 160 -5.42 8.94 1.41
C ILE A 160 -6.05 9.49 0.13
N MET A 161 -6.37 10.79 0.10
CA MET A 161 -6.93 11.44 -1.09
C MET A 161 -5.99 11.47 -2.31
N LYS A 162 -4.69 11.24 -2.12
CA LYS A 162 -3.68 11.15 -3.18
C LYS A 162 -3.24 9.71 -3.48
N ALA A 163 -3.81 8.73 -2.78
CA ALA A 163 -3.52 7.32 -3.00
C ALA A 163 -4.17 6.86 -4.32
N ARG A 164 -3.56 5.88 -4.98
CA ARG A 164 -4.22 5.11 -6.06
C ARG A 164 -4.82 3.81 -5.55
N LEU A 165 -4.37 3.35 -4.38
CA LEU A 165 -4.85 2.15 -3.71
C LEU A 165 -4.98 2.40 -2.20
N LEU A 166 -6.15 2.08 -1.63
CA LEU A 166 -6.39 2.13 -0.20
C LEU A 166 -6.95 0.79 0.29
N ALA A 167 -6.20 0.11 1.16
CA ALA A 167 -6.68 -1.06 1.86
C ALA A 167 -7.22 -0.67 3.24
N ILE A 168 -8.44 -1.09 3.55
CA ILE A 168 -9.14 -0.85 4.81
C ILE A 168 -9.29 -2.18 5.54
N ASP A 169 -8.60 -2.32 6.67
CA ASP A 169 -8.54 -3.56 7.44
C ASP A 169 -9.60 -3.62 8.55
N ASN A 170 -10.00 -4.85 8.89
CA ASN A 170 -10.89 -5.17 10.02
C ASN A 170 -12.26 -4.48 9.99
N VAL A 171 -12.86 -4.35 8.80
CA VAL A 171 -14.09 -3.58 8.62
C VAL A 171 -15.25 -4.13 9.47
N THR A 172 -15.41 -5.44 9.52
CA THR A 172 -16.52 -6.07 10.25
C THR A 172 -16.27 -6.29 11.75
N LEU A 173 -15.13 -5.85 12.28
CA LEU A 173 -14.83 -5.96 13.72
C LEU A 173 -15.22 -4.71 14.50
N TYR A 174 -15.46 -3.59 13.81
CA TYR A 174 -15.77 -2.32 14.43
C TYR A 174 -17.28 -2.03 14.36
N PRO A 175 -17.96 -1.76 15.49
CA PRO A 175 -19.36 -1.36 15.47
C PRO A 175 -19.48 0.08 14.98
N LEU A 176 -20.15 0.28 13.84
CA LEU A 176 -20.33 1.62 13.27
C LEU A 176 -21.52 2.34 13.90
N LYS A 177 -21.35 3.65 14.14
CA LYS A 177 -22.46 4.56 14.40
C LYS A 177 -22.95 5.18 13.09
N ARG A 178 -24.16 5.74 13.09
CA ARG A 178 -24.71 6.49 11.95
C ARG A 178 -23.74 7.56 11.40
N GLU A 179 -23.11 8.31 12.30
CA GLU A 179 -22.13 9.34 11.91
C GLU A 179 -20.90 8.75 11.20
N ASP A 180 -20.45 7.57 11.62
CA ASP A 180 -19.33 6.86 11.01
C ASP A 180 -19.67 6.44 9.58
N MET A 181 -20.88 5.91 9.37
CA MET A 181 -21.37 5.55 8.03
C MET A 181 -21.39 6.75 7.08
N LEU A 182 -21.86 7.92 7.55
CA LEU A 182 -21.88 9.12 6.74
C LEU A 182 -20.46 9.61 6.38
N LEU A 183 -19.50 9.46 7.29
CA LEU A 183 -18.10 9.77 7.02
C LEU A 183 -17.48 8.82 6.00
N LEU A 184 -17.73 7.52 6.15
CA LEU A 184 -17.28 6.49 5.20
C LEU A 184 -17.91 6.69 3.82
N PHE A 185 -19.21 6.95 3.77
CA PHE A 185 -19.93 7.26 2.54
C PHE A 185 -19.30 8.45 1.81
N LYS A 186 -19.05 9.55 2.52
CA LYS A 186 -18.38 10.74 1.95
C LYS A 186 -16.99 10.41 1.42
N LEU A 187 -16.22 9.59 2.13
CA LEU A 187 -14.90 9.16 1.69
C LEU A 187 -15.00 8.28 0.43
N VAL A 188 -15.77 7.20 0.47
CA VAL A 188 -15.93 6.25 -0.66
C VAL A 188 -16.42 7.00 -1.90
N ASN A 189 -17.40 7.87 -1.76
CA ASN A 189 -17.90 8.69 -2.87
C ASN A 189 -16.83 9.64 -3.45
N ALA A 190 -15.92 10.15 -2.62
CA ALA A 190 -14.82 11.00 -3.10
C ALA A 190 -13.71 10.21 -3.82
N LEU A 191 -13.55 8.92 -3.46
CA LEU A 191 -12.55 8.00 -4.01
C LEU A 191 -13.05 7.23 -5.24
N GLN A 192 -14.37 7.14 -5.43
CA GLN A 192 -15.02 6.42 -6.51
C GLN A 192 -14.42 6.78 -7.89
N GLU A 193 -14.21 5.76 -8.71
CA GLU A 193 -13.62 5.83 -10.06
C GLU A 193 -12.19 6.41 -10.14
N LYS A 194 -11.56 6.74 -9.02
CA LYS A 194 -10.22 7.35 -8.95
C LYS A 194 -9.21 6.49 -8.21
N VAL A 195 -9.67 5.82 -7.16
CA VAL A 195 -8.85 5.07 -6.21
C VAL A 195 -9.47 3.69 -6.03
N SER A 196 -8.65 2.67 -6.14
CA SER A 196 -9.04 1.29 -5.89
C SER A 196 -9.07 1.02 -4.41
N LEU A 197 -10.11 0.33 -3.93
CA LEU A 197 -10.25 -0.03 -2.53
C LEU A 197 -10.02 -1.52 -2.33
N ILE A 198 -9.30 -1.89 -1.28
CA ILE A 198 -9.30 -3.26 -0.76
C ILE A 198 -10.03 -3.25 0.58
N ILE A 199 -11.15 -3.94 0.68
CA ILE A 199 -11.94 -4.07 1.90
C ILE A 199 -11.65 -5.44 2.51
N ILE A 200 -11.20 -5.47 3.77
CA ILE A 200 -10.92 -6.72 4.48
C ILE A 200 -12.00 -6.94 5.54
N ALA A 201 -12.75 -8.02 5.38
CA ALA A 201 -13.91 -8.37 6.19
C ALA A 201 -13.80 -9.79 6.74
N ASN A 202 -14.31 -10.02 7.96
CA ASN A 202 -14.37 -11.35 8.55
C ASN A 202 -15.68 -12.10 8.25
N ARG A 203 -16.70 -11.38 7.78
CA ARG A 203 -18.01 -11.88 7.36
C ARG A 203 -18.51 -11.06 6.16
N GLY A 204 -19.67 -11.41 5.61
CA GLY A 204 -20.26 -10.69 4.48
C GLY A 204 -20.47 -9.21 4.78
N LEU A 205 -20.19 -8.34 3.79
CA LEU A 205 -20.34 -6.90 3.94
C LEU A 205 -21.81 -6.47 4.09
N ALA A 206 -22.72 -7.17 3.40
CA ALA A 206 -24.17 -6.94 3.51
C ALA A 206 -24.67 -7.20 4.93
N GLU A 207 -24.38 -8.39 5.48
CA GLU A 207 -24.73 -8.76 6.86
C GLU A 207 -24.19 -7.74 7.89
N TRP A 208 -22.94 -7.30 7.71
CA TRP A 208 -22.35 -6.29 8.60
C TRP A 208 -23.05 -4.92 8.51
N LEU A 209 -23.51 -4.52 7.32
CA LEU A 209 -24.21 -3.24 7.15
C LEU A 209 -25.67 -3.30 7.61
N GLU A 210 -26.33 -4.47 7.52
CA GLU A 210 -27.70 -4.68 8.02
C GLU A 210 -27.81 -4.49 9.54
N GLU A 211 -26.77 -4.84 10.30
CA GLU A 211 -26.70 -4.65 11.75
C GLU A 211 -26.74 -3.17 12.20
N LEU A 212 -26.61 -2.21 11.27
CA LEU A 212 -26.39 -0.79 11.57
C LEU A 212 -27.66 0.06 11.62
N GLY A 213 -28.81 -0.51 11.24
CA GLY A 213 -30.14 0.09 11.44
C GLY A 213 -30.51 1.30 10.57
N ASP A 214 -29.63 1.75 9.66
CA ASP A 214 -29.94 2.76 8.63
C ASP A 214 -29.79 2.17 7.23
N GLU A 215 -30.86 1.50 6.78
CA GLU A 215 -30.89 0.75 5.51
C GLU A 215 -30.55 1.63 4.30
N ALA A 216 -30.91 2.91 4.30
CA ALA A 216 -30.70 3.78 3.16
C ALA A 216 -29.20 4.11 2.95
N VAL A 217 -28.50 4.51 4.02
CA VAL A 217 -27.07 4.82 3.94
C VAL A 217 -26.25 3.55 3.75
N ALA A 218 -26.64 2.45 4.42
CA ALA A 218 -26.04 1.14 4.25
C ALA A 218 -26.11 0.66 2.80
N ALA A 219 -27.30 0.68 2.19
CA ALA A 219 -27.49 0.28 0.79
C ALA A 219 -26.68 1.17 -0.16
N ALA A 220 -26.66 2.48 0.05
CA ALA A 220 -25.91 3.41 -0.79
C ALA A 220 -24.39 3.24 -0.68
N LEU A 221 -23.88 2.80 0.48
CA LEU A 221 -22.47 2.48 0.69
C LEU A 221 -22.11 1.13 0.05
N LEU A 222 -22.96 0.12 0.24
CA LEU A 222 -22.79 -1.20 -0.37
C LEU A 222 -22.74 -1.11 -1.89
N ASP A 223 -23.69 -0.39 -2.49
CA ASP A 223 -23.78 -0.15 -3.94
C ASP A 223 -22.46 0.39 -4.51
N ARG A 224 -21.90 1.45 -3.88
CA ARG A 224 -20.63 2.04 -4.32
C ARG A 224 -19.43 1.13 -4.13
N LEU A 225 -19.40 0.35 -3.06
CA LEU A 225 -18.30 -0.57 -2.78
C LEU A 225 -18.31 -1.77 -3.72
N LEU A 226 -19.51 -2.27 -4.09
CA LEU A 226 -19.70 -3.49 -4.88
C LEU A 226 -19.87 -3.25 -6.38
N TYR A 227 -20.10 -2.02 -6.86
CA TYR A 227 -20.32 -1.71 -8.27
C TYR A 227 -19.23 -2.26 -9.21
N CYS A 228 -17.96 -1.97 -8.90
CA CYS A 228 -16.79 -2.51 -9.60
C CYS A 228 -15.91 -3.24 -8.59
N CYS A 229 -16.26 -4.47 -8.22
CA CYS A 229 -15.58 -5.17 -7.12
C CYS A 229 -15.42 -6.67 -7.41
N GLU A 230 -14.24 -7.21 -7.08
CA GLU A 230 -13.99 -8.66 -7.04
C GLU A 230 -14.13 -9.14 -5.60
N VAL A 231 -14.95 -10.17 -5.38
CA VAL A 231 -15.14 -10.75 -4.04
C VAL A 231 -14.33 -12.04 -3.93
N ILE A 232 -13.32 -12.03 -3.06
CA ILE A 232 -12.41 -13.14 -2.84
C ILE A 232 -12.72 -13.74 -1.46
N ASN A 233 -13.34 -14.92 -1.47
CA ASN A 233 -13.71 -15.65 -0.26
C ASN A 233 -12.60 -16.61 0.13
N LEU A 234 -11.89 -16.30 1.22
CA LEU A 234 -10.81 -17.11 1.75
C LEU A 234 -11.30 -18.03 2.87
N SER A 235 -11.16 -19.33 2.67
CA SER A 235 -11.41 -20.39 3.66
C SER A 235 -10.14 -21.11 4.03
N GLY A 236 -10.06 -21.62 5.26
CA GLY A 236 -8.89 -22.34 5.75
C GLY A 236 -8.69 -22.20 7.25
N LYS A 237 -7.70 -22.94 7.77
CA LYS A 237 -7.30 -22.85 9.17
C LYS A 237 -6.52 -21.55 9.43
N SER A 238 -6.58 -21.07 10.67
CA SER A 238 -5.86 -19.86 11.06
C SER A 238 -4.35 -20.10 11.05
N TYR A 239 -3.63 -19.45 10.14
CA TYR A 239 -2.17 -19.46 10.10
C TYR A 239 -1.56 -19.09 11.45
N ARG A 240 -2.16 -18.13 12.17
CA ARG A 240 -1.64 -17.64 13.45
C ARG A 240 -1.76 -18.69 14.56
N LEU A 241 -2.84 -19.48 14.58
CA LEU A 241 -3.04 -20.53 15.57
C LEU A 241 -2.15 -21.73 15.30
N GLU A 242 -1.96 -22.10 14.03
CA GLU A 242 -1.06 -23.20 13.64
C GLU A 242 0.40 -22.88 13.93
N ASN A 243 0.82 -21.61 13.74
CA ASN A 243 2.18 -21.16 14.03
C ASN A 243 2.29 -20.51 15.43
N ARG A 244 1.38 -20.86 16.35
CA ARG A 244 1.39 -20.32 17.73
C ARG A 244 2.71 -20.69 18.40
N LYS A 245 3.47 -19.67 18.79
CA LYS A 245 4.70 -19.84 19.59
C LYS A 245 4.36 -19.80 21.07
N THR A 246 4.91 -20.73 21.84
CA THR A 246 4.83 -20.73 23.31
C THR A 246 6.18 -20.35 23.89
N ILE A 247 6.18 -19.53 24.94
CA ILE A 247 7.40 -19.12 25.65
C ILE A 247 7.83 -20.23 26.63
N PHE A 248 6.87 -21.03 27.09
CA PHE A 248 7.10 -22.22 27.89
C PHE A 248 7.07 -23.43 26.96
N SER A 249 8.18 -24.15 26.87
CA SER A 249 8.17 -25.54 26.42
C SER A 249 7.41 -26.35 27.45
N ASN A 250 6.48 -27.21 27.04
CA ASN A 250 5.95 -28.23 27.94
C ASN A 250 7.14 -29.08 28.38
N GLN A 251 7.60 -28.90 29.61
CA GLN A 251 8.41 -29.88 30.31
C GLN A 251 7.47 -31.04 30.62
N THR A 252 7.40 -32.00 29.70
CA THR A 252 6.97 -33.37 29.99
C THR A 252 8.20 -34.23 30.04
#